data_AF-A0A431I4W5-F1
#
_entry.id   AF-A0A431I4W5-F1
#
_cell.length_a   1.000
_cell.length_b   1.000
_cell.length_c   1.000
_cell.angle_alpha   90.00
_cell.angle_beta   90.00
_cell.angle_gamma   90.00
#
_symmetry.space_group_name_H-M   'P 1'
#
loop_
_entity.id
_entity.type
_entity.pdbx_description
1 polymer ?
#
loop_
_entity_poly.entity_id
_entity_poly.type
_entity_poly.pdbx_seq_one_letter_code
_entity_poly.pdbx_strand_id
1 'polypeptide(L)'
;MSKSFDVVVIGGGPGGYVAAIRAAQLGFNTACIDENKNAAGKAALGGTCLNVGCIPSKALLESSENYYRINHEFAAHGISVKDAKIDVGQMIARKQKIVDQFTGGIQLLFKKNKVASINGHGRVLKRENEKWQIEITGDNPETIEAQHVIIASGSKPRYLTGITVDNVDVLDNVGALDLKEVPKRLGVIGAGVIGLEMSSVWRRLGAEVTILEAMPAFLGAADEEVAKLAQRIFTKELGLNIQTGVKIGEVLKDKKGIKINYEDAAGAKQVLDCDKLIVAVGRVPNTDNIAAPEVGLRIDGRGFIEVDGHCHSGIPNIWAVGDVVRGPMLAHKASEEGVAVA
;
A
#
# COMPACT_ATOMS: atom_id res chain seq x y z
N MET A 1 -35.09 1.85 -13.84
CA MET A 1 -34.84 2.64 -12.61
C MET A 1 -33.39 2.41 -12.22
N SER A 2 -32.64 3.48 -11.99
CA SER A 2 -31.29 3.44 -11.41
C SER A 2 -31.36 2.74 -10.05
N LYS A 3 -30.35 1.91 -9.72
CA LYS A 3 -30.25 1.35 -8.35
C LYS A 3 -30.00 2.51 -7.39
N SER A 4 -30.71 2.55 -6.27
CA SER A 4 -30.58 3.62 -5.29
C SER A 4 -30.18 3.07 -3.92
N PHE A 5 -29.26 3.75 -3.26
CA PHE A 5 -28.70 3.43 -1.95
C PHE A 5 -28.79 4.63 -1.02
N ASP A 6 -28.73 4.40 0.28
CA ASP A 6 -28.58 5.46 1.26
C ASP A 6 -27.11 5.92 1.29
N VAL A 7 -26.18 4.95 1.30
CA VAL A 7 -24.73 5.20 1.33
C VAL A 7 -24.05 4.45 0.19
N VAL A 8 -23.22 5.15 -0.58
CA VAL A 8 -22.26 4.56 -1.51
C VAL A 8 -20.85 4.86 -1.03
N VAL A 9 -20.04 3.82 -0.94
CA VAL A 9 -18.61 3.92 -0.63
C VAL A 9 -17.79 3.67 -1.89
N ILE A 10 -16.87 4.58 -2.22
CA ILE A 10 -15.94 4.45 -3.36
C ILE A 10 -14.57 4.04 -2.81
N GLY A 11 -14.22 2.77 -2.99
CA GLY A 11 -12.99 2.14 -2.50
C GLY A 11 -13.28 1.05 -1.48
N GLY A 12 -12.79 -0.16 -1.72
CA GLY A 12 -12.93 -1.33 -0.87
C GLY A 12 -11.74 -1.57 0.07
N GLY A 13 -10.91 -0.55 0.32
CA GLY A 13 -9.79 -0.60 1.27
C GLY A 13 -10.22 -0.51 2.75
N PRO A 14 -9.28 -0.51 3.71
CA PRO A 14 -9.58 -0.50 5.15
C PRO A 14 -10.57 0.57 5.61
N GLY A 15 -10.52 1.78 5.05
CA GLY A 15 -11.50 2.81 5.38
C GLY A 15 -12.88 2.51 4.77
N GLY A 16 -12.91 2.11 3.51
CA GLY A 16 -14.16 1.94 2.78
C GLY A 16 -14.94 0.68 3.14
N TYR A 17 -14.31 -0.50 3.18
CA TYR A 17 -15.05 -1.72 3.52
C TYR A 17 -15.55 -1.70 4.97
N VAL A 18 -14.81 -1.06 5.89
CA VAL A 18 -15.24 -0.89 7.28
C VAL A 18 -16.40 0.10 7.36
N ALA A 19 -16.31 1.26 6.67
CA ALA A 19 -17.41 2.22 6.59
C ALA A 19 -18.68 1.58 6.01
N ALA A 20 -18.56 0.80 4.93
CA ALA A 20 -19.69 0.15 4.30
C ALA A 20 -20.38 -0.86 5.23
N ILE A 21 -19.59 -1.66 5.96
CA ILE A 21 -20.12 -2.59 6.96
C ILE A 21 -20.79 -1.81 8.09
N ARG A 22 -20.17 -0.73 8.58
CA ARG A 22 -20.70 0.06 9.70
C ARG A 22 -22.01 0.75 9.33
N ALA A 23 -22.10 1.36 8.15
CA ALA A 23 -23.32 1.98 7.65
C ALA A 23 -24.46 0.96 7.54
N ALA A 24 -24.18 -0.23 7.02
CA ALA A 24 -25.17 -1.31 6.94
C ALA A 24 -25.63 -1.79 8.33
N GLN A 25 -24.73 -1.86 9.32
CA GLN A 25 -25.09 -2.18 10.71
C GLN A 25 -25.99 -1.11 11.36
N LEU A 26 -25.86 0.14 10.92
CA LEU A 26 -26.69 1.27 11.38
C LEU A 26 -28.03 1.36 10.62
N GLY A 27 -28.30 0.44 9.69
CA GLY A 27 -29.58 0.30 9.02
C GLY A 27 -29.64 0.91 7.62
N PHE A 28 -28.54 1.46 7.09
CA PHE A 28 -28.50 2.04 5.75
C PHE A 28 -28.38 0.98 4.66
N ASN A 29 -29.17 1.13 3.59
CA ASN A 29 -28.96 0.38 2.37
C ASN A 29 -27.66 0.84 1.71
N THR A 30 -26.63 -0.01 1.70
CA THR A 30 -25.26 0.39 1.43
C THR A 30 -24.65 -0.37 0.26
N ALA A 31 -23.95 0.35 -0.63
CA ALA A 31 -23.09 -0.24 -1.65
C ALA A 31 -21.62 0.17 -1.47
N CYS A 32 -20.71 -0.71 -1.88
CA CYS A 32 -19.27 -0.44 -1.94
C CYS A 32 -18.78 -0.76 -3.34
N ILE A 33 -18.16 0.23 -3.98
CA ILE A 33 -17.57 0.16 -5.32
C ILE A 33 -16.06 0.00 -5.16
N ASP A 34 -15.45 -0.99 -5.80
CA ASP A 34 -13.99 -1.16 -5.81
C ASP A 34 -13.50 -1.74 -7.13
N GLU A 35 -12.46 -1.15 -7.70
CA GLU A 35 -11.92 -1.54 -9.00
C GLU A 35 -10.86 -2.64 -8.92
N ASN A 36 -10.37 -2.99 -7.73
CA ASN A 36 -9.26 -3.93 -7.61
C ASN A 36 -9.66 -5.32 -8.10
N LYS A 37 -8.73 -5.93 -8.85
CA LYS A 37 -8.80 -7.31 -9.28
C LYS A 37 -7.53 -8.03 -8.84
N ASN A 38 -7.67 -9.31 -8.49
CA ASN A 38 -6.52 -10.18 -8.27
C ASN A 38 -5.89 -10.62 -9.61
N ALA A 39 -4.79 -11.37 -9.55
CA ALA A 39 -4.08 -11.86 -10.73
C ALA A 39 -4.94 -12.74 -11.67
N ALA A 40 -6.06 -13.29 -11.19
CA ALA A 40 -7.01 -14.07 -11.99
C ALA A 40 -8.14 -13.20 -12.59
N GLY A 41 -8.06 -11.87 -12.47
CA GLY A 41 -9.06 -10.94 -12.98
C GLY A 41 -10.36 -10.90 -12.16
N LYS A 42 -10.39 -11.49 -10.96
CA LYS A 42 -11.56 -11.48 -10.08
C LYS A 42 -11.51 -10.30 -9.13
N ALA A 43 -12.66 -9.71 -8.83
CA ALA A 43 -12.80 -8.63 -7.85
C ALA A 43 -12.14 -8.99 -6.50
N ALA A 44 -11.31 -8.10 -5.98
CA ALA A 44 -10.48 -8.33 -4.80
C ALA A 44 -10.55 -7.15 -3.82
N LEU A 45 -11.50 -7.22 -2.88
CA LEU A 45 -11.69 -6.21 -1.83
C LEU A 45 -10.50 -6.16 -0.86
N GLY A 46 -10.48 -5.18 0.04
CA GLY A 46 -9.44 -4.96 1.05
C GLY A 46 -8.35 -3.97 0.64
N GLY A 47 -8.39 -3.47 -0.59
CA GLY A 47 -7.55 -2.38 -1.09
C GLY A 47 -6.06 -2.64 -0.95
N THR A 48 -5.27 -1.58 -0.84
CA THR A 48 -3.80 -1.64 -0.75
C THR A 48 -3.33 -2.52 0.41
N CYS A 49 -3.89 -2.34 1.61
CA CYS A 49 -3.40 -3.02 2.81
C CYS A 49 -3.50 -4.54 2.72
N LEU A 50 -4.59 -5.06 2.15
CA LEU A 50 -4.78 -6.50 2.02
C LEU A 50 -4.08 -7.07 0.78
N ASN A 51 -4.17 -6.41 -0.37
CA ASN A 51 -3.71 -7.00 -1.62
C ASN A 51 -2.20 -6.82 -1.85
N VAL A 52 -1.64 -5.65 -1.50
CA VAL A 52 -0.27 -5.25 -1.88
C VAL A 52 0.45 -4.44 -0.80
N GLY A 53 0.08 -4.62 0.46
CA GLY A 53 0.57 -3.82 1.58
C GLY A 53 0.76 -4.64 2.86
N CYS A 54 0.04 -4.27 3.92
CA CYS A 54 0.18 -4.81 5.26
C CYS A 54 0.20 -6.35 5.31
N ILE A 55 -0.83 -7.00 4.77
CA ILE A 55 -1.01 -8.45 4.90
C ILE A 55 0.09 -9.22 4.16
N PRO A 56 0.34 -8.96 2.86
CA PRO A 56 1.41 -9.66 2.17
C PRO A 56 2.79 -9.35 2.74
N SER A 57 3.07 -8.10 3.16
CA SER A 57 4.38 -7.79 3.76
C SER A 57 4.60 -8.53 5.06
N LYS A 58 3.60 -8.63 5.93
CA LYS A 58 3.70 -9.35 7.21
C LYS A 58 3.84 -10.86 7.00
N ALA A 59 3.15 -11.42 6.00
CA ALA A 59 3.31 -12.83 5.65
C ALA A 59 4.76 -13.15 5.22
N LEU A 60 5.40 -12.28 4.43
CA LEU A 60 6.80 -12.45 4.02
C LEU A 60 7.80 -12.17 5.14
N LEU A 61 7.54 -11.16 5.98
CA LEU A 61 8.36 -10.85 7.16
C LEU A 61 8.43 -12.05 8.11
N GLU A 62 7.29 -12.69 8.39
CA GLU A 62 7.24 -13.87 9.24
C GLU A 62 8.00 -15.07 8.63
N SER A 63 7.76 -15.37 7.35
CA SER A 63 8.46 -16.48 6.68
C SER A 63 9.97 -16.27 6.61
N SER A 64 10.41 -15.05 6.28
CA SER A 64 11.83 -14.69 6.22
C SER A 64 12.49 -14.65 7.60
N GLU A 65 11.77 -14.21 8.64
CA GLU A 65 12.23 -14.26 10.03
C GLU A 65 12.48 -15.70 10.47
N ASN A 66 11.51 -16.60 10.27
CA ASN A 66 11.67 -18.01 10.64
C ASN A 66 12.89 -18.64 9.96
N TYR A 67 13.12 -18.35 8.68
CA TYR A 67 14.31 -18.81 7.97
C TYR A 67 15.60 -18.22 8.55
N TYR A 68 15.61 -16.93 8.87
CA TYR A 68 16.76 -16.27 9.50
C TYR A 68 17.11 -16.92 10.84
N ARG A 69 16.12 -17.13 11.71
CA ARG A 69 16.31 -17.71 13.06
C ARG A 69 16.85 -19.13 13.02
N ILE A 70 16.36 -19.96 12.08
CA ILE A 70 16.88 -21.32 11.86
C ILE A 70 18.38 -21.28 11.55
N ASN A 71 18.82 -20.32 10.75
CA ASN A 71 20.21 -20.24 10.29
C ASN A 71 21.16 -19.57 11.31
N HIS A 72 20.66 -18.73 12.22
CA HIS A 72 21.52 -17.88 13.05
C HIS A 72 21.28 -18.00 14.57
N GLU A 73 20.07 -18.35 15.01
CA GLU A 73 19.69 -18.23 16.43
C GLU A 73 19.43 -19.57 17.11
N PHE A 74 18.96 -20.56 16.36
CA PHE A 74 18.47 -21.82 16.93
C PHE A 74 19.54 -22.65 17.65
N ALA A 75 20.81 -22.48 17.27
CA ALA A 75 21.93 -23.13 17.94
C ALA A 75 22.01 -22.77 19.43
N ALA A 76 21.67 -21.53 19.82
CA ALA A 76 21.65 -21.09 21.21
C ALA A 76 20.56 -21.78 22.05
N HIS A 77 19.53 -22.34 21.40
CA HIS A 77 18.48 -23.14 22.03
C HIS A 77 18.80 -24.65 22.02
N GLY A 78 19.99 -25.06 21.56
CA GLY A 78 20.35 -26.47 21.43
C GLY A 78 19.72 -27.17 20.22
N ILE A 79 19.16 -26.42 19.26
CA ILE A 79 18.54 -26.95 18.04
C ILE A 79 19.56 -26.86 16.90
N SER A 80 19.88 -27.99 16.28
CA SER A 80 20.80 -28.07 15.14
C SER A 80 20.06 -28.42 13.85
N VAL A 81 20.25 -27.61 12.81
CA VAL A 81 19.72 -27.84 11.46
C VAL A 81 20.88 -27.74 10.48
N LYS A 82 21.01 -28.70 9.57
CA LYS A 82 21.98 -28.64 8.46
C LYS A 82 21.27 -28.23 7.18
N ASP A 83 21.91 -27.38 6.40
CA ASP A 83 21.49 -27.02 5.04
C ASP A 83 20.02 -26.58 4.93
N ALA A 84 19.58 -25.70 5.83
CA ALA A 84 18.24 -25.13 5.76
C ALA A 84 18.09 -24.38 4.43
N LYS A 85 17.03 -24.70 3.68
CA LYS A 85 16.72 -24.06 2.40
C LYS A 85 15.34 -23.43 2.45
N ILE A 86 15.20 -22.33 1.72
CA ILE A 86 13.91 -21.68 1.52
C ILE A 86 13.49 -21.81 0.05
N ASP A 87 12.25 -22.25 -0.15
CA ASP A 87 11.58 -22.22 -1.45
C ASP A 87 10.81 -20.89 -1.56
N VAL A 88 11.33 -19.97 -2.37
CA VAL A 88 10.71 -18.65 -2.59
C VAL A 88 9.34 -18.80 -3.27
N GLY A 89 9.19 -19.73 -4.21
CA GLY A 89 7.91 -19.99 -4.87
C GLY A 89 6.83 -20.39 -3.86
N GLN A 90 7.16 -21.31 -2.95
CA GLN A 90 6.25 -21.73 -1.88
C GLN A 90 5.98 -20.61 -0.86
N MET A 91 6.98 -19.78 -0.54
CA MET A 91 6.81 -18.61 0.33
C MET A 91 5.82 -17.59 -0.26
N ILE A 92 5.98 -17.26 -1.55
CA ILE A 92 5.08 -16.36 -2.27
C ILE A 92 3.68 -16.97 -2.42
N ALA A 93 3.58 -18.27 -2.69
CA ALA A 93 2.29 -18.98 -2.75
C ALA A 93 1.55 -18.96 -1.40
N ARG A 94 2.26 -19.14 -0.28
CA ARG A 94 1.68 -19.00 1.07
C ARG A 94 1.13 -17.59 1.30
N LYS A 95 1.91 -16.54 0.97
CA LYS A 95 1.45 -15.15 1.02
C LYS A 95 0.16 -14.98 0.21
N GLN A 96 0.14 -15.48 -1.03
CA GLN A 96 -1.02 -15.35 -1.90
C GLN A 96 -2.26 -16.05 -1.33
N LYS A 97 -2.11 -17.26 -0.77
CA LYS A 97 -3.20 -17.98 -0.12
C LYS A 97 -3.82 -17.18 1.05
N ILE A 98 -2.99 -16.50 1.85
CA ILE A 98 -3.47 -15.64 2.95
C ILE A 98 -4.26 -14.45 2.40
N VAL A 99 -3.75 -13.80 1.35
CA VAL A 99 -4.45 -12.70 0.67
C VAL A 99 -5.80 -13.18 0.12
N ASP A 100 -5.82 -14.29 -0.60
CA ASP A 100 -7.06 -14.85 -1.18
C ASP A 100 -8.08 -15.22 -0.09
N GLN A 101 -7.63 -15.80 1.03
CA GLN A 101 -8.48 -16.13 2.16
C GLN A 101 -9.14 -14.87 2.76
N PHE A 102 -8.36 -13.81 2.99
CA PHE A 102 -8.87 -12.60 3.63
C PHE A 102 -9.72 -11.76 2.68
N THR A 103 -9.40 -11.72 1.39
CA THR A 103 -10.22 -11.03 0.38
C THR A 103 -11.60 -11.70 0.26
N GLY A 104 -11.63 -13.05 0.23
CA GLY A 104 -12.86 -13.83 0.33
C GLY A 104 -13.60 -13.62 1.66
N GLY A 105 -12.87 -13.46 2.76
CA GLY A 105 -13.43 -13.12 4.07
C GLY A 105 -14.22 -11.80 4.06
N ILE A 106 -13.71 -10.76 3.39
CA ILE A 106 -14.42 -9.47 3.25
C ILE A 106 -15.70 -9.66 2.42
N GLN A 107 -15.66 -10.44 1.34
CA GLN A 107 -16.87 -10.75 0.54
C GLN A 107 -17.95 -11.44 1.38
N LEU A 108 -17.56 -12.37 2.27
CA LEU A 108 -18.48 -13.01 3.22
C LEU A 108 -19.05 -12.00 4.22
N LEU A 109 -18.25 -11.05 4.71
CA LEU A 109 -18.71 -9.99 5.61
C LEU A 109 -19.70 -9.05 4.90
N PHE A 110 -19.46 -8.67 3.65
CA PHE A 110 -20.40 -7.88 2.86
C PHE A 110 -21.72 -8.62 2.68
N LYS A 111 -21.68 -9.90 2.31
CA LYS A 111 -22.89 -10.74 2.20
C LYS A 111 -23.66 -10.82 3.52
N LYS A 112 -22.95 -11.01 4.64
CA LYS A 112 -23.57 -11.06 5.99
C LYS A 112 -24.27 -9.76 6.35
N ASN A 113 -23.67 -8.62 6.03
CA ASN A 113 -24.22 -7.28 6.31
C ASN A 113 -25.11 -6.74 5.18
N LYS A 114 -25.37 -7.52 4.12
CA LYS A 114 -26.16 -7.12 2.95
C LYS A 114 -25.61 -5.86 2.23
N VAL A 115 -24.30 -5.65 2.26
CA VAL A 115 -23.63 -4.61 1.48
C VAL A 115 -23.55 -5.06 0.03
N ALA A 116 -24.03 -4.23 -0.91
CA ALA A 116 -23.89 -4.50 -2.33
C ALA A 116 -22.43 -4.26 -2.76
N SER A 117 -21.74 -5.32 -3.19
CA SER A 117 -20.38 -5.22 -3.73
C SER A 117 -20.45 -4.99 -5.24
N ILE A 118 -19.86 -3.89 -5.72
CA ILE A 118 -19.83 -3.56 -7.14
C ILE A 118 -18.37 -3.45 -7.58
N ASN A 119 -17.97 -4.23 -8.59
CA ASN A 119 -16.62 -4.13 -9.15
C ASN A 119 -16.58 -3.13 -10.29
N GLY A 120 -15.73 -2.12 -10.15
CA GLY A 120 -15.58 -1.05 -11.12
C GLY A 120 -14.98 0.20 -10.51
N HIS A 121 -14.69 1.17 -11.35
CA HIS A 121 -14.21 2.48 -10.95
C HIS A 121 -15.40 3.42 -10.73
N GLY A 122 -15.59 3.87 -9.49
CA GLY A 122 -16.68 4.77 -9.10
C GLY A 122 -16.28 6.24 -9.22
N ARG A 123 -17.12 7.04 -9.88
CA ARG A 123 -16.94 8.48 -10.05
C ARG A 123 -18.22 9.24 -9.70
N VAL A 124 -18.13 10.22 -8.81
CA VAL A 124 -19.27 11.11 -8.49
C VAL A 124 -19.51 12.06 -9.65
N LEU A 125 -20.71 12.10 -10.22
CA LEU A 125 -21.02 12.94 -11.39
C LEU A 125 -21.68 14.26 -11.02
N LYS A 126 -22.90 14.20 -10.46
CA LYS A 126 -23.75 15.36 -10.17
C LYS A 126 -24.77 15.00 -9.10
N ARG A 127 -25.40 16.02 -8.53
CA ARG A 127 -26.53 15.86 -7.61
C ARG A 127 -27.85 16.16 -8.33
N GLU A 128 -28.82 15.25 -8.19
CA GLU A 128 -30.15 15.36 -8.80
C GLU A 128 -31.18 14.75 -7.84
N ASN A 129 -32.31 15.44 -7.61
CA ASN A 129 -33.36 15.01 -6.69
C ASN A 129 -32.84 14.60 -5.30
N GLU A 130 -32.01 15.47 -4.70
CA GLU A 130 -31.32 15.26 -3.41
C GLU A 130 -30.31 14.10 -3.34
N LYS A 131 -30.11 13.34 -4.43
CA LYS A 131 -29.18 12.21 -4.50
C LYS A 131 -28.00 12.49 -5.43
N TRP A 132 -26.85 11.91 -5.12
CA TRP A 132 -25.68 11.88 -5.97
C TRP A 132 -25.80 10.77 -7.01
N GLN A 133 -25.50 11.09 -8.27
CA GLN A 133 -25.31 10.13 -9.35
C GLN A 133 -23.85 9.67 -9.35
N ILE A 134 -23.61 8.36 -9.34
CA ILE A 134 -22.28 7.75 -9.35
C ILE A 134 -22.16 6.89 -10.60
N GLU A 135 -21.24 7.27 -11.48
CA GLU A 135 -20.83 6.46 -12.62
C GLU A 135 -19.91 5.33 -12.15
N ILE A 136 -20.14 4.14 -12.67
CA ILE A 136 -19.31 2.97 -12.47
C ILE A 136 -18.82 2.54 -13.83
N THR A 137 -17.51 2.55 -14.04
CA THR A 137 -16.87 2.01 -15.26
C THR A 137 -16.16 0.70 -14.94
N GLY A 138 -15.84 -0.10 -15.96
CA GLY A 138 -15.23 -1.43 -15.81
C GLY A 138 -16.00 -2.48 -16.58
N ASP A 139 -16.07 -3.71 -16.04
CA ASP A 139 -16.65 -4.85 -16.75
C ASP A 139 -18.18 -4.73 -16.92
N ASN A 140 -18.85 -4.06 -15.98
CA ASN A 140 -20.31 -3.85 -16.00
C ASN A 140 -20.62 -2.37 -15.76
N PRO A 141 -20.49 -1.50 -16.77
CA PRO A 141 -20.73 -0.08 -16.59
C PRO A 141 -22.19 0.19 -16.22
N GLU A 142 -22.40 1.01 -15.18
CA GLU A 142 -23.74 1.45 -14.77
C GLU A 142 -23.69 2.81 -14.06
N THR A 143 -24.86 3.41 -13.85
CA THR A 143 -25.00 4.60 -13.00
C THR A 143 -25.98 4.28 -11.88
N ILE A 144 -25.57 4.59 -10.66
CA ILE A 144 -26.38 4.39 -9.44
C ILE A 144 -26.57 5.71 -8.69
N GLU A 145 -27.51 5.71 -7.75
CA GLU A 145 -27.85 6.88 -6.95
C GLU A 145 -27.57 6.64 -5.46
N ALA A 146 -27.09 7.68 -4.76
CA ALA A 146 -26.86 7.63 -3.32
C ALA A 146 -27.28 8.92 -2.61
N GLN A 147 -27.79 8.83 -1.37
CA GLN A 147 -27.99 10.02 -0.55
C GLN A 147 -26.66 10.57 -0.02
N HIS A 148 -25.78 9.67 0.45
CA HIS A 148 -24.44 9.95 0.93
C HIS A 148 -23.38 9.20 0.13
N VAL A 149 -22.22 9.85 -0.04
CA VAL A 149 -21.04 9.25 -0.67
C VAL A 149 -19.85 9.34 0.28
N ILE A 150 -19.17 8.22 0.51
CA ILE A 150 -17.91 8.15 1.24
C ILE A 150 -16.79 7.79 0.26
N ILE A 151 -15.87 8.72 0.03
CA ILE A 151 -14.70 8.50 -0.84
C ILE A 151 -13.56 7.92 0.00
N ALA A 152 -13.18 6.68 -0.31
CA ALA A 152 -12.13 5.91 0.36
C ALA A 152 -11.15 5.30 -0.65
N SER A 153 -10.83 6.05 -1.71
CA SER A 153 -10.00 5.63 -2.85
C SER A 153 -8.52 5.36 -2.51
N GLY A 154 -8.09 5.72 -1.31
CA GLY A 154 -6.82 5.31 -0.75
C GLY A 154 -5.61 6.05 -1.33
N SER A 155 -4.52 5.32 -1.58
CA SER A 155 -3.25 5.86 -2.07
C SER A 155 -2.64 5.02 -3.18
N LYS A 156 -1.65 5.59 -3.86
CA LYS A 156 -0.73 4.91 -4.79
C LYS A 156 0.74 5.20 -4.44
N PRO A 157 1.70 4.40 -4.91
CA PRO A 157 3.12 4.64 -4.59
C PRO A 157 3.57 5.95 -5.23
N ARG A 158 4.45 6.69 -4.55
CA ARG A 158 5.08 7.87 -5.13
C ARG A 158 6.24 7.41 -6.03
N TYR A 159 6.25 7.89 -7.27
CA TYR A 159 7.38 7.69 -8.19
C TYR A 159 8.24 8.95 -8.26
N LEU A 160 9.55 8.75 -8.34
CA LEU A 160 10.51 9.83 -8.59
C LEU A 160 10.52 10.16 -10.08
N THR A 161 10.60 11.44 -10.40
CA THR A 161 10.75 11.90 -11.78
C THR A 161 12.01 11.27 -12.41
N GLY A 162 11.88 10.74 -13.63
CA GLY A 162 12.99 10.10 -14.34
C GLY A 162 13.23 8.62 -13.98
N ILE A 163 12.45 8.05 -13.05
CA ILE A 163 12.49 6.61 -12.74
C ILE A 163 11.20 5.95 -13.22
N THR A 164 11.31 5.06 -14.20
CA THR A 164 10.18 4.25 -14.67
C THR A 164 10.09 2.97 -13.84
N VAL A 165 8.99 2.81 -13.11
CA VAL A 165 8.67 1.58 -12.37
C VAL A 165 7.94 0.62 -13.30
N ASP A 166 8.50 -0.58 -13.50
CA ASP A 166 7.94 -1.63 -14.37
C ASP A 166 7.42 -2.85 -13.59
N ASN A 167 7.69 -2.91 -12.28
CA ASN A 167 7.38 -4.05 -11.42
C ASN A 167 7.96 -5.39 -11.90
N VAL A 168 9.05 -5.33 -12.69
CA VAL A 168 9.87 -6.46 -13.10
C VAL A 168 11.27 -6.33 -12.53
N ASP A 169 11.95 -5.22 -12.79
CA ASP A 169 13.30 -4.94 -12.29
C ASP A 169 13.32 -3.69 -11.40
N VAL A 170 12.55 -2.66 -11.77
CA VAL A 170 12.32 -1.47 -10.96
C VAL A 170 10.93 -1.57 -10.36
N LEU A 171 10.87 -1.73 -9.05
CA LEU A 171 9.72 -2.21 -8.29
C LEU A 171 9.16 -1.12 -7.40
N ASP A 172 7.85 -1.06 -7.29
CA ASP A 172 7.17 -0.47 -6.13
C ASP A 172 6.89 -1.56 -5.08
N ASN A 173 5.97 -1.28 -4.14
CA ASN A 173 5.54 -2.27 -3.15
C ASN A 173 4.84 -3.50 -3.76
N VAL A 174 4.15 -3.37 -4.89
CA VAL A 174 3.51 -4.50 -5.60
C VAL A 174 4.58 -5.45 -6.13
N GLY A 175 5.54 -4.95 -6.90
CA GLY A 175 6.62 -5.77 -7.46
C GLY A 175 7.51 -6.39 -6.37
N ALA A 176 7.82 -5.62 -5.32
CA ALA A 176 8.65 -6.08 -4.20
C ALA A 176 8.05 -7.27 -3.42
N LEU A 177 6.72 -7.40 -3.43
CA LEU A 177 5.98 -8.47 -2.76
C LEU A 177 5.78 -9.72 -3.64
N ASP A 178 6.22 -9.69 -4.90
CA ASP A 178 5.99 -10.76 -5.87
C ASP A 178 7.26 -11.23 -6.62
N LEU A 179 8.45 -10.89 -6.10
CA LEU A 179 9.71 -11.42 -6.61
C LEU A 179 9.74 -12.96 -6.55
N LYS A 180 10.14 -13.58 -7.65
CA LYS A 180 10.13 -15.05 -7.83
C LYS A 180 11.40 -15.74 -7.35
N GLU A 181 12.46 -14.97 -7.15
CA GLU A 181 13.76 -15.43 -6.71
C GLU A 181 14.42 -14.38 -5.82
N VAL A 182 15.40 -14.80 -5.02
CA VAL A 182 16.18 -13.87 -4.18
C VAL A 182 17.12 -13.08 -5.10
N PRO A 183 17.00 -11.74 -5.19
CA PRO A 183 17.96 -10.95 -5.94
C PRO A 183 19.33 -11.05 -5.28
N LYS A 184 20.42 -11.17 -6.07
CA LYS A 184 21.77 -11.18 -5.48
C LYS A 184 22.09 -9.82 -4.89
N ARG A 185 21.80 -8.74 -5.63
CA ARG A 185 21.96 -7.34 -5.20
C ARG A 185 20.64 -6.61 -5.31
N LEU A 186 20.17 -6.07 -4.19
CA LEU A 186 18.94 -5.30 -4.08
C LEU A 186 19.25 -3.85 -3.70
N GLY A 187 18.94 -2.91 -4.60
CA GLY A 187 18.90 -1.50 -4.28
C GLY A 187 17.53 -1.10 -3.73
N VAL A 188 17.49 -0.20 -2.76
CA VAL A 188 16.25 0.38 -2.24
C VAL A 188 16.40 1.89 -2.12
N ILE A 189 15.45 2.65 -2.65
CA ILE A 189 15.37 4.10 -2.49
C ILE A 189 14.27 4.41 -1.47
N GLY A 190 14.68 4.94 -0.32
CA GLY A 190 13.82 5.23 0.83
C GLY A 190 14.05 4.26 2.00
N ALA A 191 14.46 4.78 3.15
CA ALA A 191 14.64 4.06 4.42
C ALA A 191 13.44 4.25 5.37
N GLY A 192 12.26 4.52 4.82
CA GLY A 192 11.00 4.48 5.57
C GLY A 192 10.54 3.05 5.87
N VAL A 193 9.41 2.91 6.55
CA VAL A 193 8.87 1.62 7.02
C VAL A 193 8.78 0.57 5.90
N ILE A 194 8.23 0.92 4.74
CA ILE A 194 8.10 -0.03 3.60
C ILE A 194 9.47 -0.49 3.10
N GLY A 195 10.41 0.45 2.92
CA GLY A 195 11.75 0.15 2.45
C GLY A 195 12.50 -0.77 3.41
N LEU A 196 12.41 -0.51 4.71
CA LEU A 196 13.03 -1.34 5.76
C LEU A 196 12.40 -2.74 5.84
N GLU A 197 11.07 -2.85 5.78
CA GLU A 197 10.39 -4.14 5.79
C GLU A 197 10.82 -5.02 4.61
N MET A 198 10.78 -4.47 3.38
CA MET A 198 11.15 -5.22 2.19
C MET A 198 12.64 -5.55 2.15
N SER A 199 13.49 -4.61 2.55
CA SER A 199 14.93 -4.87 2.69
C SER A 199 15.21 -6.01 3.66
N SER A 200 14.49 -6.04 4.78
CA SER A 200 14.66 -7.08 5.80
C SER A 200 14.26 -8.45 5.28
N VAL A 201 13.12 -8.56 4.58
CA VAL A 201 12.67 -9.81 3.96
C VAL A 201 13.79 -10.39 3.07
N TRP A 202 14.25 -9.61 2.10
CA TRP A 202 15.19 -10.13 1.11
C TRP A 202 16.60 -10.32 1.66
N ARG A 203 17.04 -9.48 2.62
CA ARG A 203 18.33 -9.65 3.29
C ARG A 203 18.42 -10.95 4.08
N ARG A 204 17.35 -11.33 4.78
CA ARG A 204 17.24 -12.60 5.53
C ARG A 204 17.33 -13.82 4.63
N LEU A 205 16.88 -13.68 3.38
CA LEU A 205 16.92 -14.72 2.36
C LEU A 205 18.27 -14.80 1.63
N GLY A 206 19.17 -13.83 1.87
CA GLY A 206 20.55 -13.84 1.35
C GLY A 206 20.88 -12.74 0.34
N ALA A 207 19.97 -11.80 0.05
CA ALA A 207 20.28 -10.68 -0.83
C ALA A 207 21.29 -9.72 -0.19
N GLU A 208 22.22 -9.17 -0.97
CA GLU A 208 23.01 -8.01 -0.59
C GLU A 208 22.15 -6.75 -0.79
N VAL A 209 21.84 -6.04 0.31
CA VAL A 209 20.89 -4.92 0.28
C VAL A 209 21.57 -3.60 0.60
N THR A 210 21.40 -2.61 -0.29
CA THR A 210 21.78 -1.22 -0.06
C THR A 210 20.55 -0.31 -0.13
N ILE A 211 20.34 0.47 0.93
CA ILE A 211 19.25 1.44 1.07
C ILE A 211 19.81 2.85 0.99
N LEU A 212 19.26 3.64 0.08
CA LEU A 212 19.60 5.04 -0.17
C LEU A 212 18.45 5.93 0.29
N GLU A 213 18.68 6.76 1.31
CA GLU A 213 17.69 7.68 1.89
C GLU A 213 18.13 9.12 1.72
N ALA A 214 17.24 9.94 1.14
CA ALA A 214 17.55 11.34 0.88
C ALA A 214 17.53 12.20 2.14
N MET A 215 16.67 11.86 3.10
CA MET A 215 16.60 12.56 4.38
C MET A 215 17.86 12.28 5.21
N PRO A 216 18.39 13.27 5.94
CA PRO A 216 19.59 13.09 6.76
C PRO A 216 19.32 12.20 7.99
N ALA A 217 18.11 12.27 8.55
CA ALA A 217 17.71 11.53 9.73
C ALA A 217 17.11 10.16 9.37
N PHE A 218 17.62 9.09 9.99
CA PHE A 218 17.04 7.76 9.92
C PHE A 218 15.79 7.68 10.79
N LEU A 219 14.66 7.21 10.22
CA LEU A 219 13.37 7.11 10.91
C LEU A 219 12.99 8.38 11.70
N GLY A 220 13.16 9.58 11.13
CA GLY A 220 13.04 10.86 11.84
C GLY A 220 11.66 11.20 12.44
N ALA A 221 10.63 10.38 12.21
CA ALA A 221 9.33 10.49 12.88
C ALA A 221 9.23 9.64 14.16
N ALA A 222 10.16 8.71 14.37
CA ALA A 222 10.25 7.90 15.57
C ALA A 222 11.02 8.64 16.67
N ASP A 223 10.93 8.12 17.88
CA ASP A 223 11.81 8.51 18.98
C ASP A 223 13.28 8.28 18.61
N GLU A 224 14.17 9.19 19.02
CA GLU A 224 15.58 9.19 18.62
C GLU A 224 16.34 7.96 19.14
N GLU A 225 16.07 7.52 20.38
CA GLU A 225 16.72 6.35 20.95
C GLU A 225 16.27 5.08 20.23
N VAL A 226 14.98 5.00 19.90
CA VAL A 226 14.41 3.91 19.09
C VAL A 226 15.04 3.90 17.70
N ALA A 227 15.12 5.05 17.02
CA ALA A 227 15.69 5.14 15.68
C ALA A 227 17.17 4.71 15.67
N LYS A 228 17.96 5.16 16.65
CA LYS A 228 19.38 4.82 16.79
C LYS A 228 19.59 3.32 17.07
N LEU A 229 18.79 2.76 17.98
CA LEU A 229 18.85 1.31 18.27
C LEU A 229 18.46 0.50 17.03
N ALA A 230 17.36 0.86 16.38
CA ALA A 230 16.90 0.19 15.17
C ALA A 230 17.96 0.25 14.05
N GLN A 231 18.58 1.40 13.81
CA GLN A 231 19.64 1.54 12.81
C GLN A 231 20.82 0.61 13.11
N ARG A 232 21.22 0.50 14.38
CA ARG A 232 22.28 -0.42 14.80
C ARG A 232 21.91 -1.88 14.53
N ILE A 233 20.69 -2.30 14.89
CA ILE A 233 20.21 -3.67 14.65
C ILE A 233 20.19 -3.97 13.15
N PHE A 234 19.56 -3.10 12.36
CA PHE A 234 19.46 -3.28 10.91
C PHE A 234 20.82 -3.36 10.22
N THR A 235 21.78 -2.54 10.63
CA THR A 235 23.10 -2.49 10.00
C THR A 235 24.05 -3.56 10.52
N LYS A 236 24.12 -3.81 11.83
CA LYS A 236 25.11 -4.71 12.44
C LYS A 236 24.63 -6.15 12.54
N GLU A 237 23.39 -6.38 12.92
CA GLU A 237 22.87 -7.74 13.14
C GLU A 237 22.31 -8.31 11.84
N LEU A 238 21.49 -7.51 11.13
CA LEU A 238 20.88 -7.95 9.88
C LEU A 238 21.78 -7.72 8.66
N GLY A 239 22.69 -6.74 8.72
CA GLY A 239 23.65 -6.48 7.64
C GLY A 239 23.07 -5.71 6.46
N LEU A 240 22.12 -4.80 6.70
CA LEU A 240 21.65 -3.82 5.70
C LEU A 240 22.68 -2.68 5.56
N ASN A 241 23.03 -2.30 4.33
CA ASN A 241 23.82 -1.10 4.09
C ASN A 241 22.89 0.11 3.93
N ILE A 242 22.80 0.97 4.96
CA ILE A 242 21.88 2.12 4.97
C ILE A 242 22.68 3.41 4.88
N GLN A 243 22.41 4.20 3.85
CA GLN A 243 23.04 5.51 3.62
C GLN A 243 21.96 6.60 3.65
N THR A 244 22.04 7.50 4.63
CA THR A 244 21.14 8.65 4.77
C THR A 244 21.79 9.93 4.23
N GLY A 245 20.98 10.96 3.97
CA GLY A 245 21.45 12.24 3.46
C GLY A 245 22.02 12.19 2.04
N VAL A 246 21.66 11.17 1.25
CA VAL A 246 22.17 11.04 -0.13
C VAL A 246 21.35 11.86 -1.11
N LYS A 247 21.93 12.23 -2.24
CA LYS A 247 21.19 12.85 -3.35
C LYS A 247 21.12 11.88 -4.52
N ILE A 248 19.93 11.34 -4.76
CA ILE A 248 19.69 10.43 -5.88
C ILE A 248 19.81 11.19 -7.20
N GLY A 249 20.63 10.66 -8.11
CA GLY A 249 20.77 11.12 -9.47
C GLY A 249 20.05 10.21 -10.46
N GLU A 250 20.65 10.04 -11.63
CA GLU A 250 20.08 9.22 -12.70
C GLU A 250 20.05 7.74 -12.34
N VAL A 251 18.93 7.08 -12.67
CA VAL A 251 18.76 5.62 -12.59
C VAL A 251 18.67 5.06 -14.00
N LEU A 252 19.64 4.23 -14.36
CA LEU A 252 19.74 3.60 -15.67
C LEU A 252 19.48 2.10 -15.55
N LYS A 253 18.62 1.59 -16.42
CA LYS A 253 18.36 0.16 -16.57
C LYS A 253 18.94 -0.32 -17.90
N ASP A 254 19.78 -1.36 -17.85
CA ASP A 254 20.30 -2.03 -19.04
C ASP A 254 20.23 -3.56 -18.90
N LYS A 255 20.82 -4.30 -19.85
CA LYS A 255 20.82 -5.77 -19.85
C LYS A 255 21.65 -6.39 -18.71
N LYS A 256 22.50 -5.63 -18.04
CA LYS A 256 23.39 -6.06 -16.95
C LYS A 256 22.81 -5.77 -15.56
N GLY A 257 21.72 -5.00 -15.50
CA GLY A 257 21.03 -4.67 -14.25
C GLY A 257 20.62 -3.20 -14.19
N ILE A 258 20.60 -2.67 -12.98
CA ILE A 258 20.21 -1.30 -12.69
C ILE A 258 21.37 -0.57 -12.03
N LYS A 259 21.66 0.63 -12.54
CA LYS A 259 22.68 1.52 -12.02
C LYS A 259 22.03 2.78 -11.45
N ILE A 260 22.34 3.09 -10.21
CA ILE A 260 21.92 4.32 -9.53
C ILE A 260 23.14 5.20 -9.31
N ASN A 261 23.19 6.35 -9.99
CA ASN A 261 24.14 7.40 -9.67
C ASN A 261 23.62 8.22 -8.49
N TYR A 262 24.45 8.52 -7.49
CA TYR A 262 24.07 9.37 -6.36
C TYR A 262 25.26 10.14 -5.79
N GLU A 263 24.99 11.21 -5.04
CA GLU A 263 25.99 11.85 -4.18
C GLU A 263 25.77 11.36 -2.75
N ASP A 264 26.82 10.94 -2.07
CA ASP A 264 26.73 10.57 -0.65
C ASP A 264 26.57 11.80 0.26
N ALA A 265 26.43 11.58 1.57
CA ALA A 265 26.25 12.67 2.53
C ALA A 265 27.45 13.65 2.59
N ALA A 266 28.63 13.26 2.10
CA ALA A 266 29.80 14.12 1.98
C ALA A 266 29.88 14.83 0.61
N GLY A 267 28.93 14.58 -0.29
CA GLY A 267 28.86 15.14 -1.64
C GLY A 267 29.74 14.41 -2.65
N ALA A 268 30.34 13.27 -2.31
CA ALA A 268 31.13 12.49 -3.26
C ALA A 268 30.20 11.70 -4.18
N LYS A 269 30.55 11.65 -5.47
CA LYS A 269 29.79 10.91 -6.48
C LYS A 269 30.02 9.41 -6.31
N GLN A 270 28.94 8.68 -6.23
CA GLN A 270 28.90 7.23 -6.04
C GLN A 270 28.03 6.57 -7.12
N VAL A 271 28.24 5.27 -7.29
CA VAL A 271 27.44 4.43 -8.18
C VAL A 271 27.05 3.17 -7.43
N LEU A 272 25.77 2.82 -7.45
CA LEU A 272 25.24 1.55 -6.96
C LEU A 272 24.74 0.72 -8.13
N ASP A 273 25.34 -0.45 -8.35
CA ASP A 273 24.83 -1.45 -9.30
C ASP A 273 24.03 -2.53 -8.54
N CYS A 274 22.81 -2.82 -9.01
CA CYS A 274 21.93 -3.82 -8.42
C CYS A 274 21.17 -4.61 -9.51
N ASP A 275 20.60 -5.75 -9.13
CA ASP A 275 19.82 -6.59 -10.04
C ASP A 275 18.33 -6.21 -10.02
N LYS A 276 17.84 -5.80 -8.85
CA LYS A 276 16.49 -5.27 -8.62
C LYS A 276 16.58 -3.97 -7.82
N LEU A 277 15.65 -3.05 -8.07
CA LEU A 277 15.52 -1.78 -7.36
C LEU A 277 14.12 -1.64 -6.79
N ILE A 278 13.99 -1.35 -5.50
CA ILE A 278 12.71 -0.98 -4.88
C ILE A 278 12.65 0.54 -4.68
N VAL A 279 11.59 1.19 -5.16
CA VAL A 279 11.31 2.60 -4.93
C VAL A 279 10.24 2.73 -3.84
N ALA A 280 10.65 3.13 -2.65
CA ALA A 280 9.82 3.20 -1.44
C ALA A 280 9.82 4.62 -0.81
N VAL A 281 9.70 5.65 -1.64
CA VAL A 281 9.80 7.08 -1.25
C VAL A 281 8.48 7.68 -0.74
N GLY A 282 7.58 6.83 -0.25
CA GLY A 282 6.29 7.22 0.30
C GLY A 282 5.12 7.01 -0.64
N ARG A 283 3.98 7.59 -0.25
CA ARG A 283 2.66 7.38 -0.85
C ARG A 283 2.08 8.72 -1.28
N VAL A 284 1.15 8.68 -2.24
CA VAL A 284 0.32 9.83 -2.63
C VAL A 284 -1.15 9.43 -2.61
N PRO A 285 -2.07 10.34 -2.24
CA PRO A 285 -3.50 10.08 -2.30
C PRO A 285 -3.93 9.71 -3.72
N ASN A 286 -4.93 8.84 -3.85
CA ASN A 286 -5.49 8.45 -5.13
C ASN A 286 -6.79 9.23 -5.40
N THR A 287 -6.68 10.32 -6.15
CA THR A 287 -7.81 11.16 -6.56
C THR A 287 -8.03 11.14 -8.07
N ASP A 288 -7.53 10.11 -8.76
CA ASP A 288 -7.68 10.00 -10.20
C ASP A 288 -9.16 9.71 -10.52
N ASN A 289 -9.79 10.61 -11.27
CA ASN A 289 -11.16 10.45 -11.78
C ASN A 289 -12.25 10.12 -10.74
N ILE A 290 -12.06 10.48 -9.47
CA ILE A 290 -13.01 10.16 -8.38
C ILE A 290 -14.30 11.01 -8.37
N ALA A 291 -14.29 12.15 -9.05
CA ALA A 291 -15.42 13.07 -9.14
C ALA A 291 -15.34 13.89 -10.44
N ALA A 292 -16.49 14.28 -10.98
CA ALA A 292 -16.57 15.23 -12.08
C ALA A 292 -16.20 16.64 -11.61
N PRO A 293 -15.56 17.47 -12.46
CA PRO A 293 -15.15 18.83 -12.07
C PRO A 293 -16.31 19.67 -11.50
N GLU A 294 -17.52 19.48 -12.02
CA GLU A 294 -18.74 20.21 -11.64
C GLU A 294 -19.21 19.88 -10.21
N VAL A 295 -18.76 18.77 -9.62
CA VAL A 295 -19.01 18.44 -8.21
C VAL A 295 -18.32 19.45 -7.28
N GLY A 296 -17.23 20.08 -7.73
CA GLY A 296 -16.50 21.08 -6.94
C GLY A 296 -15.71 20.49 -5.77
N LEU A 297 -15.33 19.21 -5.84
CA LEU A 297 -14.53 18.55 -4.80
C LEU A 297 -13.14 19.20 -4.70
N ARG A 298 -12.84 19.77 -3.53
CA ARG A 298 -11.56 20.46 -3.30
C ARG A 298 -10.45 19.46 -3.01
N ILE A 299 -9.34 19.63 -3.72
CA ILE A 299 -8.12 18.83 -3.58
C ILE A 299 -6.98 19.81 -3.25
N ASP A 300 -6.23 19.53 -2.19
CA ASP A 300 -5.12 20.37 -1.74
C ASP A 300 -3.92 20.29 -2.71
N GLY A 301 -2.94 21.18 -2.56
CA GLY A 301 -1.75 21.21 -3.42
C GLY A 301 -0.86 19.95 -3.35
N ARG A 302 -1.15 19.02 -2.43
CA ARG A 302 -0.46 17.72 -2.30
C ARG A 302 -1.30 16.56 -2.84
N GLY A 303 -2.52 16.83 -3.32
CA GLY A 303 -3.43 15.86 -3.92
C GLY A 303 -4.46 15.26 -2.96
N PHE A 304 -4.52 15.69 -1.69
CA PHE A 304 -5.50 15.13 -0.74
C PHE A 304 -6.86 15.80 -0.90
N ILE A 305 -7.93 15.05 -0.69
CA ILE A 305 -9.27 15.64 -0.58
C ILE A 305 -9.33 16.48 0.70
N GLU A 306 -9.74 17.74 0.57
CA GLU A 306 -9.93 18.62 1.72
C GLU A 306 -11.17 18.18 2.52
N VAL A 307 -10.98 17.97 3.81
CA VAL A 307 -12.06 17.62 4.74
C VAL A 307 -11.90 18.32 6.09
N ASP A 308 -13.00 18.53 6.78
CA ASP A 308 -13.03 19.10 8.13
C ASP A 308 -12.65 18.06 9.22
N GLY A 309 -12.89 18.40 10.49
CA GLY A 309 -12.64 17.52 11.63
C GLY A 309 -13.47 16.23 11.66
N HIS A 310 -14.60 16.20 10.95
CA HIS A 310 -15.53 15.06 10.85
C HIS A 310 -15.41 14.32 9.51
N CYS A 311 -14.32 14.57 8.76
CA CYS A 311 -14.10 14.00 7.43
C CYS A 311 -15.15 14.41 6.37
N HIS A 312 -15.86 15.51 6.59
CA HIS A 312 -16.81 16.08 5.63
C HIS A 312 -16.07 16.96 4.60
N SER A 313 -16.39 16.83 3.32
CA SER A 313 -15.70 17.58 2.23
C SER A 313 -16.12 19.06 2.11
N GLY A 314 -17.17 19.45 2.83
CA GLY A 314 -17.85 20.73 2.64
C GLY A 314 -18.89 20.73 1.52
N ILE A 315 -19.02 19.61 0.78
CA ILE A 315 -20.10 19.38 -0.18
C ILE A 315 -21.19 18.55 0.52
N PRO A 316 -22.48 18.92 0.41
CA PRO A 316 -23.56 18.19 1.07
C PRO A 316 -23.50 16.68 0.82
N ASN A 317 -23.42 15.92 1.91
CA ASN A 317 -23.42 14.46 1.92
C ASN A 317 -22.23 13.78 1.22
N ILE A 318 -21.12 14.48 0.98
CA ILE A 318 -19.87 13.89 0.51
C ILE A 318 -18.81 13.93 1.61
N TRP A 319 -18.30 12.75 1.92
CA TRP A 319 -17.29 12.50 2.94
C TRP A 319 -16.05 11.87 2.29
N ALA A 320 -14.89 11.95 2.94
CA ALA A 320 -13.69 11.24 2.48
C ALA A 320 -12.83 10.76 3.66
N VAL A 321 -12.31 9.53 3.58
CA VAL A 321 -11.61 8.87 4.70
C VAL A 321 -10.33 8.14 4.27
N GLY A 322 -9.43 7.96 5.23
CA GLY A 322 -8.21 7.17 5.08
C GLY A 322 -7.08 7.91 4.38
N ASP A 323 -6.40 7.21 3.49
CA ASP A 323 -5.18 7.69 2.83
C ASP A 323 -5.43 8.81 1.81
N VAL A 324 -6.68 9.02 1.38
CA VAL A 324 -7.04 10.08 0.42
C VAL A 324 -7.20 11.46 1.10
N VAL A 325 -7.20 11.50 2.43
CA VAL A 325 -7.33 12.73 3.23
C VAL A 325 -6.13 12.95 4.15
N ARG A 326 -6.06 14.11 4.81
CA ARG A 326 -5.02 14.42 5.80
C ARG A 326 -4.88 13.37 6.92
N GLY A 327 -3.67 13.29 7.48
CA GLY A 327 -3.36 12.50 8.68
C GLY A 327 -2.45 11.30 8.39
N PRO A 328 -2.23 10.41 9.39
CA PRO A 328 -1.44 9.21 9.21
C PRO A 328 -2.04 8.27 8.14
N MET A 329 -1.24 7.87 7.16
CA MET A 329 -1.62 6.93 6.11
C MET A 329 -1.50 5.49 6.63
N LEU A 330 -2.39 5.13 7.55
CA LEU A 330 -2.40 3.87 8.29
C LEU A 330 -3.76 3.20 8.18
N ALA A 331 -3.76 1.87 8.01
CA ALA A 331 -4.97 1.10 7.81
C ALA A 331 -5.98 1.26 8.97
N HIS A 332 -5.51 1.25 10.22
CA HIS A 332 -6.39 1.42 11.39
C HIS A 332 -6.94 2.85 11.49
N LYS A 333 -6.17 3.88 11.13
CA LYS A 333 -6.66 5.26 11.05
C LYS A 333 -7.77 5.36 10.00
N ALA A 334 -7.56 4.77 8.83
CA ALA A 334 -8.57 4.74 7.78
C ALA A 334 -9.86 4.04 8.22
N SER A 335 -9.73 2.88 8.88
CA SER A 335 -10.89 2.16 9.43
C SER A 335 -11.61 2.97 10.52
N GLU A 336 -10.88 3.65 11.41
CA GLU A 336 -11.46 4.49 12.46
C GLU A 336 -12.26 5.65 11.87
N GLU A 337 -11.70 6.38 10.89
CA GLU A 337 -12.44 7.42 10.17
C GLU A 337 -13.66 6.85 9.44
N GLY A 338 -13.54 5.65 8.86
CA GLY A 338 -14.65 4.95 8.22
C GLY A 338 -15.78 4.61 9.19
N VAL A 339 -15.46 4.20 10.43
CA VAL A 339 -16.45 3.97 11.49
C VAL A 339 -17.08 5.29 11.95
N ALA A 340 -16.29 6.36 12.08
CA ALA A 340 -16.76 7.64 12.59
C ALA A 340 -17.70 8.37 11.61
N VAL A 341 -17.49 8.21 10.30
CA VAL A 341 -18.34 8.81 9.26
C VAL A 341 -19.66 8.06 9.08
N ALA A 342 -19.66 6.74 9.29
CA ALA A 342 -20.82 5.88 9.10
C ALA A 342 -21.81 5.96 10.27
#